data_AF-A0A2K5N885-F1
#
_entry.id   AF-A0A2K5N885-F1
#
_cell.length_a   1.000
_cell.length_b   1.000
_cell.length_c   1.000
_cell.angle_alpha   90.00
_cell.angle_beta   90.00
_cell.angle_gamma   90.00
#
_symmetry.space_group_name_H-M   'P 1'
#
loop_
_entity.id
_entity.type
_entity.pdbx_description
1 polymer ?
#
loop_
_entity_poly.entity_id
_entity_poly.type
_entity_poly.pdbx_seq_one_letter_code
_entity_poly.pdbx_strand_id
1 'polypeptide(L)'
;MIPNGYLMFEDENFIESSVAKLNALRKSGQFCDVRLQVCGHEMLAHRAVLACCSPYLFEIFNSDSDPHGISHVKFDDLNPEAVEVLLNYAYTAQLKADKELVKDVYSAAKKLKMDRVKQHLLYFCLHSISISSLL
;
A
#
# COMPACT_ATOMS: atom_id res chain seq x y z
N MET A 1 -15.24 -3.57 -43.09
CA MET A 1 -14.95 -4.99 -42.80
C MET A 1 -13.83 -5.03 -41.77
N ILE A 2 -14.02 -5.73 -40.64
CA ILE A 2 -12.99 -5.87 -39.59
C ILE A 2 -12.03 -7.00 -40.04
N PRO A 3 -10.77 -6.70 -40.38
CA PRO A 3 -9.90 -7.66 -41.09
C PRO A 3 -9.56 -8.93 -40.30
N ASN A 4 -9.68 -8.88 -38.97
CA ASN A 4 -9.28 -9.96 -38.05
C ASN A 4 -10.46 -10.58 -37.27
N GLY A 5 -11.71 -10.23 -37.58
CA GLY A 5 -12.90 -10.81 -36.94
C GLY A 5 -13.28 -10.26 -35.55
N TYR A 6 -12.52 -9.33 -34.97
CA TYR A 6 -12.88 -8.67 -33.70
C TYR A 6 -12.32 -7.24 -33.61
N LEU A 7 -13.01 -6.38 -32.85
CA LEU A 7 -12.57 -5.03 -32.49
C LEU A 7 -11.83 -5.12 -31.14
N MET A 8 -10.60 -4.61 -31.10
CA MET A 8 -9.87 -4.37 -29.85
C MET A 8 -9.82 -2.88 -29.58
N PHE A 9 -10.06 -2.51 -28.32
CA PHE A 9 -9.88 -1.17 -27.80
C PHE A 9 -9.13 -1.26 -26.47
N GLU A 10 -8.05 -0.50 -26.35
CA GLU A 10 -7.23 -0.40 -25.14
C GLU A 10 -7.29 1.06 -24.67
N ASP A 11 -7.82 1.28 -23.46
CA ASP A 11 -7.86 2.60 -22.82
C ASP A 11 -6.65 2.74 -21.91
N GLU A 12 -5.62 3.43 -22.42
CA GLU A 12 -4.36 3.67 -21.71
C GLU A 12 -4.55 4.41 -20.37
N ASN A 13 -5.64 5.17 -20.20
CA ASN A 13 -5.90 5.98 -19.01
C ASN A 13 -6.76 5.25 -17.97
N PHE A 14 -7.38 4.11 -18.33
CA PHE A 14 -8.35 3.43 -17.47
C PHE A 14 -7.73 2.99 -16.14
N ILE A 15 -6.50 2.49 -16.16
CA ILE A 15 -5.80 1.98 -14.96
C ILE A 15 -5.50 3.11 -13.99
N GLU A 16 -4.89 4.21 -14.45
CA GLU A 16 -4.58 5.37 -13.60
C GLU A 16 -5.86 5.98 -13.01
N SER A 17 -6.89 6.18 -13.84
CA SER A 17 -8.20 6.69 -13.41
C SER A 17 -8.86 5.79 -12.37
N SER A 18 -8.79 4.47 -12.55
CA SER A 18 -9.37 3.49 -11.64
C SER A 18 -8.67 3.48 -10.28
N VAL A 19 -7.34 3.51 -10.27
CA VAL A 19 -6.54 3.56 -9.04
C VAL A 19 -6.81 4.86 -8.28
N ALA A 20 -6.88 5.99 -8.96
CA ALA A 20 -7.24 7.28 -8.36
C ALA A 20 -8.64 7.26 -7.73
N LYS A 21 -9.63 6.65 -8.40
CA LYS A 21 -10.99 6.49 -7.88
C LYS A 21 -11.03 5.55 -6.67
N LEU A 22 -10.29 4.45 -6.67
CA LEU A 22 -10.15 3.56 -5.50
C LEU A 22 -9.56 4.31 -4.30
N ASN A 23 -8.60 5.21 -4.52
CA ASN A 23 -8.06 6.04 -3.45
C ASN A 23 -9.10 7.02 -2.91
N ALA A 24 -9.92 7.62 -3.77
CA ALA A 24 -11.02 8.48 -3.35
C ALA A 24 -12.06 7.72 -2.51
N LEU A 25 -12.44 6.51 -2.95
CA LEU A 25 -13.32 5.62 -2.19
C LEU A 25 -12.74 5.33 -0.80
N ARG A 26 -11.45 4.95 -0.72
CA ARG A 26 -10.75 4.73 0.55
C ARG A 26 -10.85 5.94 1.48
N LYS A 27 -10.50 7.13 0.97
CA LYS A 27 -10.51 8.38 1.77
C LYS A 27 -11.91 8.76 2.27
N SER A 28 -12.95 8.37 1.54
CA SER A 28 -14.35 8.55 1.96
C SER A 28 -14.88 7.41 2.84
N GLY A 29 -14.10 6.35 3.08
CA GLY A 29 -14.52 5.15 3.79
C GLY A 29 -15.51 4.25 3.03
N GLN A 30 -15.80 4.57 1.76
CA GLN A 30 -16.74 3.80 0.95
C GLN A 30 -16.13 2.45 0.57
N PHE A 31 -16.93 1.39 0.74
CA PHE A 31 -16.56 0.00 0.44
C PHE A 31 -15.33 -0.53 1.19
N CYS A 32 -14.82 0.20 2.18
CA CYS A 32 -13.73 -0.28 3.01
C CYS A 32 -14.20 -1.46 3.87
N ASP A 33 -13.50 -2.58 3.73
CA ASP A 33 -13.73 -3.86 4.37
C ASP A 33 -12.54 -4.28 5.26
N VAL A 34 -11.62 -3.34 5.53
CA VAL A 34 -10.52 -3.47 6.49
C VAL A 34 -10.47 -2.27 7.41
N ARG A 35 -10.19 -2.53 8.69
CA ARG A 35 -9.70 -1.54 9.65
C ARG A 35 -8.32 -1.96 10.14
N LEU A 36 -7.32 -1.16 9.81
CA LEU A 36 -5.98 -1.27 10.37
C LEU A 36 -5.90 -0.40 11.62
N GLN A 37 -5.60 -1.02 12.76
CA GLN A 37 -5.37 -0.33 14.02
C GLN A 37 -3.87 -0.26 14.27
N VAL A 38 -3.25 0.90 14.08
CA VAL A 38 -1.81 1.11 14.26
C VAL A 38 -1.55 2.02 15.45
N CYS A 39 -1.01 1.49 16.54
CA CYS A 39 -0.77 2.24 17.78
C CYS A 39 -1.95 3.16 18.18
N GLY A 40 -3.18 2.62 18.19
CA GLY A 40 -4.39 3.38 18.55
C GLY A 40 -4.97 4.29 17.43
N HIS A 41 -4.32 4.38 16.26
CA HIS A 41 -4.84 5.08 15.08
C HIS A 41 -5.58 4.12 14.17
N GLU A 42 -6.81 4.47 13.76
CA GLU A 42 -7.61 3.67 12.84
C GLU A 42 -7.41 4.14 11.40
N MET A 43 -7.20 3.20 10.48
CA MET A 43 -7.08 3.45 9.05
C MET A 43 -8.00 2.50 8.28
N LEU A 44 -8.89 3.06 7.47
CA LEU A 44 -9.80 2.31 6.61
C LEU A 44 -9.14 1.98 5.28
N ALA A 45 -9.38 0.77 4.78
CA ALA A 45 -8.86 0.31 3.49
C ALA A 45 -9.70 -0.81 2.88
N HIS A 46 -9.40 -1.14 1.63
CA HIS A 46 -9.93 -2.29 0.90
C HIS A 46 -8.97 -3.49 0.96
N ARG A 47 -9.47 -4.67 1.32
CA ARG A 47 -8.74 -5.95 1.35
C ARG A 47 -8.07 -6.22 0.02
N ALA A 48 -8.81 -6.08 -1.08
CA ALA A 48 -8.35 -6.37 -2.43
C ALA A 48 -7.10 -5.57 -2.80
N VAL A 49 -7.08 -4.26 -2.51
CA VAL A 49 -5.93 -3.41 -2.83
C VAL A 49 -4.72 -3.77 -1.96
N LEU A 50 -4.93 -3.93 -0.65
CA LEU A 50 -3.83 -4.26 0.27
C LEU A 50 -3.23 -5.64 -0.01
N ALA A 51 -4.06 -6.62 -0.34
CA ALA A 51 -3.64 -7.96 -0.72
C ALA A 51 -2.75 -7.97 -1.98
N CYS A 52 -3.03 -7.11 -2.97
CA CYS A 52 -2.19 -6.99 -4.16
C CYS A 52 -0.78 -6.46 -3.84
N CYS A 53 -0.63 -5.66 -2.79
CA CYS A 53 0.65 -5.04 -2.44
C CYS A 53 1.40 -5.77 -1.33
N SER A 54 0.71 -6.60 -0.53
CA SER A 54 1.24 -7.24 0.67
C SER A 54 0.83 -8.71 0.73
N PRO A 55 1.76 -9.65 0.46
CA PRO A 55 1.52 -11.07 0.68
C PRO A 55 1.14 -11.40 2.13
N TYR A 56 1.69 -10.66 3.10
CA TYR A 56 1.35 -10.81 4.51
C TYR A 56 -0.12 -10.48 4.79
N LEU A 57 -0.62 -9.36 4.27
CA LEU A 57 -2.02 -8.99 4.45
C LEU A 57 -2.95 -9.92 3.65
N PHE A 58 -2.53 -10.40 2.48
CA PHE A 58 -3.27 -11.45 1.76
C PHE A 58 -3.44 -12.73 2.60
N GLU A 59 -2.37 -13.21 3.23
CA GLU A 59 -2.42 -14.38 4.13
C GLU A 59 -3.37 -14.12 5.33
N ILE A 60 -3.30 -12.93 5.94
CA ILE A 60 -4.21 -12.54 7.03
C ILE A 60 -5.65 -12.54 6.55
N PHE A 61 -5.96 -11.88 5.44
CA PHE A 61 -7.32 -11.76 4.96
C PHE A 61 -7.92 -13.10 4.51
N ASN A 62 -7.12 -14.04 4.01
CA ASN A 62 -7.62 -15.38 3.66
C ASN A 62 -7.87 -16.28 4.86
N SER A 63 -7.12 -16.07 5.95
CA SER A 63 -7.33 -16.80 7.21
C SER A 63 -8.39 -16.14 8.09
N ASP A 64 -8.77 -14.90 7.77
CA ASP A 64 -9.83 -14.19 8.45
C ASP A 64 -11.20 -14.83 8.15
N SER A 65 -11.86 -15.26 9.22
CA SER A 65 -13.18 -15.89 9.20
C SER A 65 -14.27 -14.98 9.78
N ASP A 66 -13.99 -13.69 9.94
CA ASP A 66 -14.90 -12.74 10.60
C ASP A 66 -16.28 -12.72 9.90
N PRO A 67 -17.35 -13.14 10.60
CA PRO A 67 -18.70 -13.14 10.06
C PRO A 67 -19.31 -11.74 9.91
N HIS A 68 -18.69 -10.70 10.49
CA HIS A 68 -19.16 -9.31 10.44
C HIS A 68 -18.71 -8.54 9.19
N GLY A 69 -17.93 -9.17 8.32
CA GLY A 69 -17.61 -8.68 6.97
C GLY A 69 -16.49 -7.64 6.89
N ILE A 70 -16.03 -7.08 8.02
CA ILE A 70 -14.90 -6.14 8.07
C ILE A 70 -13.73 -6.80 8.80
N SER A 71 -12.58 -6.90 8.15
CA SER A 71 -11.36 -7.44 8.74
C SER A 71 -10.70 -6.43 9.68
N HIS A 72 -10.41 -6.83 10.91
CA HIS A 72 -9.70 -6.01 11.90
C HIS A 72 -8.26 -6.51 12.07
N VAL A 73 -7.27 -5.66 11.74
CA VAL A 73 -5.85 -6.01 11.85
C VAL A 73 -5.13 -5.00 12.72
N LYS A 74 -4.42 -5.47 13.75
CA LYS A 74 -3.76 -4.61 14.74
C LYS A 74 -2.23 -4.68 14.65
N PHE A 75 -1.60 -3.52 14.72
CA PHE A 75 -0.15 -3.35 14.77
C PHE A 75 0.22 -2.40 15.92
N ASP A 76 0.78 -2.94 16.99
CA ASP A 76 1.18 -2.15 18.18
C ASP A 76 2.65 -1.70 18.14
N ASP A 77 3.42 -2.16 17.14
CA ASP A 77 4.87 -1.96 17.01
C ASP A 77 5.25 -1.19 15.73
N LEU A 78 4.28 -0.62 15.03
CA LEU A 78 4.50 0.17 13.81
C LEU A 78 4.17 1.64 14.04
N ASN A 79 4.94 2.53 13.41
CA ASN A 79 4.64 3.95 13.35
C ASN A 79 3.39 4.18 12.45
N PRO A 80 2.32 4.82 12.95
CA PRO A 80 1.11 5.10 12.16
C PRO A 80 1.38 5.88 10.87
N GLU A 81 2.23 6.88 10.92
CA GLU A 81 2.56 7.72 9.75
C GLU A 81 3.28 6.90 8.68
N ALA A 82 4.17 6.01 9.10
CA ALA A 82 4.85 5.10 8.18
C ALA A 82 3.88 4.14 7.48
N VAL A 83 2.85 3.64 8.21
CA VAL A 83 1.81 2.80 7.59
C VAL A 83 0.94 3.61 6.64
N GLU A 84 0.60 4.86 6.96
CA GLU A 84 -0.16 5.75 6.05
C GLU A 84 0.63 6.02 4.75
N VAL A 85 1.95 6.18 4.81
CA VAL A 85 2.80 6.26 3.61
C VAL A 85 2.67 5.02 2.75
N LEU A 86 2.69 3.82 3.34
CA LEU A 86 2.53 2.56 2.61
C LEU A 86 1.13 2.39 2.03
N LEU A 87 0.09 2.82 2.75
CA LEU A 87 -1.27 2.86 2.23
C LEU A 87 -1.36 3.81 1.04
N ASN A 88 -0.82 5.01 1.13
CA ASN A 88 -0.80 5.93 0.01
C ASN A 88 -0.06 5.34 -1.20
N TYR A 89 1.07 4.66 -0.99
CA TYR A 89 1.76 3.92 -2.05
C TYR A 89 0.86 2.86 -2.71
N ALA A 90 0.14 2.05 -1.93
CA ALA A 90 -0.74 1.00 -2.47
C ALA A 90 -1.85 1.57 -3.37
N TYR A 91 -2.28 2.81 -3.14
CA TYR A 91 -3.37 3.47 -3.88
C TYR A 91 -2.91 4.52 -4.89
N THR A 92 -1.61 4.77 -5.04
CA THR A 92 -1.09 5.81 -5.95
C THR A 92 0.16 5.41 -6.69
N ALA A 93 0.78 4.27 -6.34
CA ALA A 93 2.11 3.86 -6.75
C ALA A 93 3.24 4.86 -6.40
N GLN A 94 2.96 5.90 -5.59
CA GLN A 94 3.93 6.91 -5.18
C GLN A 94 4.30 6.71 -3.71
N LEU A 95 5.61 6.62 -3.44
CA LEU A 95 6.14 6.57 -2.08
C LEU A 95 6.67 7.96 -1.71
N LYS A 96 5.94 8.66 -0.83
CA LYS A 96 6.32 9.99 -0.32
C LYS A 96 6.53 9.88 1.18
N ALA A 97 7.78 10.00 1.62
CA ALA A 97 8.16 9.95 3.02
C ALA A 97 9.22 11.01 3.29
N ASP A 98 9.12 11.68 4.42
CA ASP A 98 10.18 12.55 4.93
C ASP A 98 11.39 11.71 5.36
N LYS A 99 12.59 12.32 5.31
CA LYS A 99 13.86 11.61 5.54
C LYS A 99 13.90 10.95 6.92
N GLU A 100 13.30 11.60 7.90
CA GLU A 100 13.20 11.16 9.29
C GLU A 100 12.35 9.88 9.41
N LEU A 101 11.30 9.76 8.58
CA LEU A 101 10.35 8.65 8.61
C LEU A 101 10.84 7.43 7.79
N VAL A 102 11.81 7.60 6.89
CA VAL A 102 12.30 6.54 5.97
C VAL A 102 12.62 5.21 6.68
N LYS A 103 13.24 5.25 7.87
CA LYS A 103 13.57 4.03 8.63
C LYS A 103 12.32 3.29 9.11
N ASP A 104 11.32 4.03 9.56
CA ASP A 104 10.05 3.48 10.01
C ASP A 104 9.25 2.91 8.84
N VAL A 105 9.23 3.61 7.70
CA VAL A 105 8.61 3.10 6.45
C VAL A 105 9.29 1.82 6.01
N TYR A 106 10.62 1.74 6.07
CA TYR A 106 11.35 0.51 5.76
C TYR A 106 10.96 -0.65 6.70
N SER A 107 10.89 -0.38 8.01
CA SER A 107 10.50 -1.38 9.02
C SER A 107 9.08 -1.90 8.77
N ALA A 108 8.13 -0.99 8.54
CA ALA A 108 6.75 -1.33 8.21
C ALA A 108 6.65 -2.11 6.89
N ALA A 109 7.36 -1.69 5.84
CA ALA A 109 7.36 -2.39 4.55
C ALA A 109 7.94 -3.80 4.67
N LYS A 110 8.98 -3.99 5.48
CA LYS A 110 9.54 -5.31 5.79
C LYS A 110 8.52 -6.18 6.52
N LYS A 111 7.84 -5.66 7.56
CA LYS A 111 6.83 -6.39 8.32
C LYS A 111 5.64 -6.79 7.45
N LEU A 112 5.15 -5.88 6.63
CA LEU A 112 4.04 -6.09 5.71
C LEU A 112 4.46 -6.82 4.41
N LYS A 113 5.70 -7.31 4.31
CA LYS A 113 6.23 -8.00 3.12
C LYS A 113 6.02 -7.22 1.79
N MET A 114 6.10 -5.89 1.82
CA MET A 114 5.99 -5.02 0.64
C MET A 114 7.36 -4.88 -0.04
N ASP A 115 7.79 -5.93 -0.73
CA ASP A 115 9.19 -6.10 -1.18
C ASP A 115 9.69 -5.00 -2.12
N ARG A 116 8.85 -4.50 -3.04
CA ARG A 116 9.24 -3.41 -3.96
C ARG A 116 9.61 -2.14 -3.20
N VAL A 117 8.80 -1.74 -2.21
CA VAL A 117 9.06 -0.58 -1.36
C VAL A 117 10.29 -0.81 -0.50
N LYS A 118 10.37 -1.98 0.14
CA LYS A 118 11.52 -2.38 0.97
C LYS A 118 12.84 -2.31 0.20
N GLN A 119 12.88 -2.81 -1.04
CA GLN A 119 14.07 -2.78 -1.90
C GLN A 119 14.44 -1.35 -2.29
N HIS A 120 13.46 -0.52 -2.67
CA HIS A 120 13.70 0.87 -3.01
C HIS A 120 14.28 1.67 -1.83
N LEU A 121 13.72 1.50 -0.62
CA LEU A 121 14.22 2.15 0.59
C LEU A 121 15.59 1.63 1.02
N LEU A 122 15.88 0.34 0.85
CA LEU A 122 17.21 -0.21 1.10
C LEU A 122 18.25 0.42 0.17
N TYR A 123 17.94 0.51 -1.13
CA TYR A 123 18.80 1.18 -2.10
C TYR A 123 19.03 2.64 -1.72
N PHE A 124 17.96 3.38 -1.40
CA PHE A 124 18.04 4.77 -0.99
C PHE A 124 18.96 4.93 0.24
N CYS A 125 18.75 4.16 1.31
CA CYS A 125 19.55 4.22 2.53
C CYS A 125 21.03 3.92 2.28
N LEU A 126 21.36 2.91 1.47
CA LEU A 126 22.75 2.55 1.17
C LEU A 126 23.49 3.66 0.41
N HIS A 127 22.79 4.39 -0.47
CA HIS A 127 23.40 5.44 -1.30
C HIS A 127 23.34 6.83 -0.63
N SER A 128 22.36 7.07 0.24
CA SER A 128 22.26 8.32 1.00
C SER A 128 23.24 8.39 2.16
N ILE A 129 23.57 7.26 2.80
CA ILE A 129 24.59 7.19 3.87
C ILE A 129 25.98 7.58 3.31
N SER A 130 26.29 7.22 2.06
CA SER A 130 27.56 7.57 1.40
C SER A 130 27.76 9.09 1.23
N ILE A 131 26.70 9.84 0.95
CA ILE A 131 26.79 11.28 0.68
C ILE A 131 26.96 12.09 1.99
N SER A 132 26.31 11.66 3.08
CA SER A 132 26.48 12.30 4.39
C SER A 132 27.83 12.02 5.06
N SER A 133 28.59 11.02 4.59
CA SER A 133 29.97 10.75 5.03
C SER A 133 31.04 11.40 4.14
N LEU A 134 30.64 12.07 3.06
CA LEU A 134 31.53 12.79 2.14
C LEU A 134 31.38 14.33 2.19
N LEU A 135 30.54 14.84 3.10
CA LEU A 135 30.44 16.24 3.49
C LEU A 135 30.75 16.37 4.99
#